data_AF-A0A6C0B7M3-F1
#
_entry.id   AF-A0A6C0B7M3-F1
#
_cell.length_a   1.000
_cell.length_b   1.000
_cell.length_c   1.000
_cell.angle_alpha   90.00
_cell.angle_beta   90.00
_cell.angle_gamma   90.00
#
_symmetry.space_group_name_H-M   'P 1'
#
loop_
_entity.id
_entity.type
_entity.pdbx_description
1 polymer ?
#
loop_
_entity_poly.entity_id
_entity_poly.type
_entity_poly.pdbx_seq_one_letter_code
_entity_poly.pdbx_strand_id
1 'polypeptide(L)'
;MTKSKKRIIKRRRTLRKSIRTQTPQIVHTFLQFLNMIKLYHWKTRSYSQHKATDELYGRLNETIDRFVEVLLGKDQSRIKDMEHHMKLINTDDMVNVKERVFEYRAFLIEFNTYFDQKKDSDLLSIRDEILADVNQFLYLLSFDKV
;
A
#
# COMPACT_ATOMS: atom_id res chain seq x y z
N MET A 1 -7.29 -11.11 39.65
CA MET A 1 -6.66 -10.73 38.36
C MET A 1 -5.69 -9.56 38.58
N THR A 2 -4.39 -9.74 38.33
CA THR A 2 -3.34 -8.74 38.61
C THR A 2 -3.44 -7.51 37.70
N LYS A 3 -3.17 -6.31 38.25
CA LYS A 3 -3.26 -5.00 37.58
C LYS A 3 -2.51 -4.95 36.22
N SER A 4 -1.46 -5.75 36.07
CA SER A 4 -0.68 -5.89 34.82
C SER A 4 -1.49 -6.49 33.65
N LYS A 5 -2.30 -7.54 33.89
CA LYS A 5 -3.14 -8.16 32.84
C LYS A 5 -4.20 -7.19 32.31
N LYS A 6 -4.81 -6.36 33.16
CA LYS A 6 -5.82 -5.35 32.76
C LYS A 6 -5.22 -4.29 31.82
N ARG A 7 -3.97 -3.87 32.07
CA ARG A 7 -3.28 -2.85 31.26
C ARG A 7 -2.93 -3.35 29.86
N ILE A 8 -2.51 -4.62 29.74
CA ILE A 8 -2.23 -5.29 28.46
C ILE A 8 -3.51 -5.41 27.60
N ILE A 9 -4.63 -5.82 28.21
CA ILE A 9 -5.92 -5.96 27.51
C ILE A 9 -6.43 -4.60 27.00
N LYS A 10 -6.29 -3.54 27.81
CA LYS A 10 -6.72 -2.18 27.42
C LYS A 10 -5.90 -1.64 26.22
N ARG A 11 -4.57 -1.82 26.24
CA ARG A 11 -3.67 -1.42 25.12
C ARG A 11 -3.93 -2.22 23.84
N ARG A 12 -4.25 -3.52 23.95
CA ARG A 12 -4.65 -4.34 22.80
C ARG A 12 -5.95 -3.84 22.15
N ARG A 13 -6.92 -3.40 22.95
CA ARG A 13 -8.18 -2.84 22.45
C ARG A 13 -8.00 -1.52 21.73
N THR A 14 -7.13 -0.63 22.21
CA THR A 14 -6.88 0.68 21.59
C THR A 14 -6.10 0.54 20.27
N LEU A 15 -5.09 -0.31 20.21
CA LEU A 15 -4.32 -0.54 18.98
C LEU A 15 -5.18 -1.19 17.88
N ARG A 16 -5.99 -2.20 18.24
CA ARG A 16 -6.95 -2.82 17.31
C ARG A 16 -8.02 -1.85 16.81
N LYS A 17 -8.44 -0.90 17.65
CA LYS A 17 -9.35 0.17 17.22
C LYS A 17 -8.67 1.09 16.19
N SER A 18 -7.38 1.40 16.39
CA SER A 18 -6.59 2.21 15.46
C SER A 18 -6.46 1.56 14.07
N ILE A 19 -6.08 0.29 13.98
CA ILE A 19 -5.92 -0.40 12.68
C ILE A 19 -7.24 -0.49 11.93
N ARG A 20 -8.34 -0.84 12.62
CA ARG A 20 -9.67 -0.93 12.01
C ARG A 20 -10.16 0.44 11.47
N THR A 21 -9.75 1.55 12.10
CA THR A 21 -10.05 2.89 11.60
C THR A 21 -9.19 3.33 10.41
N GLN A 22 -8.09 2.62 10.12
CA GLN A 22 -7.18 2.91 9.01
C GLN A 22 -7.37 1.95 7.81
N THR A 23 -8.05 0.83 8.01
CA THR A 23 -8.24 -0.20 6.96
C THR A 23 -8.88 0.38 5.69
N PRO A 24 -9.98 1.15 5.74
CA PRO A 24 -10.57 1.73 4.54
C PRO A 24 -9.62 2.66 3.78
N GLN A 25 -8.84 3.47 4.50
CA GLN A 25 -7.85 4.39 3.94
C GLN A 25 -6.70 3.63 3.28
N ILE A 26 -6.22 2.54 3.90
CA ILE A 26 -5.18 1.69 3.33
C ILE A 26 -5.64 1.10 1.99
N VAL A 27 -6.84 0.50 1.98
CA VAL A 27 -7.41 -0.10 0.77
C VAL A 27 -7.64 0.97 -0.31
N HIS A 28 -8.15 2.16 0.08
CA HIS A 28 -8.34 3.28 -0.84
C HIS A 28 -7.01 3.69 -1.50
N THR A 29 -5.96 3.91 -0.72
CA THR A 29 -4.63 4.30 -1.24
C THR A 29 -4.06 3.23 -2.17
N PHE A 30 -4.21 1.95 -1.83
CA PHE A 30 -3.77 0.85 -2.68
C PHE A 30 -4.50 0.82 -4.03
N LEU A 31 -5.83 0.89 -4.03
CA LEU A 31 -6.62 0.90 -5.26
C LEU A 31 -6.33 2.16 -6.08
N GLN A 32 -6.19 3.32 -5.45
CA GLN A 32 -5.88 4.57 -6.15
C GLN A 32 -4.52 4.49 -6.83
N PHE A 33 -3.50 3.95 -6.15
CA PHE A 33 -2.16 3.79 -6.70
C PHE A 33 -2.12 2.79 -7.86
N LEU A 34 -2.75 1.62 -7.70
CA LEU A 34 -2.86 0.61 -8.77
C LEU A 34 -3.52 1.20 -10.03
N ASN A 35 -4.63 1.92 -9.86
CA ASN A 35 -5.33 2.55 -10.97
C ASN A 35 -4.49 3.65 -11.64
N MET A 36 -3.76 4.46 -10.86
CA MET A 36 -2.86 5.46 -11.41
C MET A 36 -1.76 4.83 -12.27
N ILE A 37 -1.09 3.78 -11.79
CA ILE A 37 -0.06 3.06 -12.57
C ILE A 37 -0.65 2.48 -13.85
N LYS A 38 -1.85 1.86 -13.79
CA LYS A 38 -2.47 1.27 -14.98
C LYS A 38 -2.92 2.32 -16.00
N LEU A 39 -3.45 3.45 -15.53
CA LEU A 39 -3.79 4.58 -16.39
C LEU A 39 -2.55 5.13 -17.09
N TYR A 40 -1.45 5.33 -16.36
CA TYR A 40 -0.20 5.79 -16.95
C TYR A 40 0.36 4.79 -17.98
N HIS A 41 0.32 3.49 -17.66
CA HIS A 41 0.71 2.40 -18.57
C HIS A 41 -0.01 2.47 -19.92
N TRP A 42 -1.31 2.77 -19.94
CA TRP A 42 -2.07 2.92 -21.19
C TRP A 42 -1.77 4.22 -21.93
N LYS A 43 -1.39 5.27 -21.21
CA LYS A 43 -1.18 6.61 -21.79
C LYS A 43 0.22 6.83 -22.34
N THR A 44 1.23 6.20 -21.74
CA THR A 44 2.61 6.40 -22.17
C THR A 44 2.82 5.92 -23.60
N ARG A 45 3.63 6.67 -24.35
CA ARG A 45 4.08 6.32 -25.71
C ARG A 45 5.44 5.65 -25.71
N SER A 46 6.11 5.55 -24.56
CA SER A 46 7.40 4.89 -24.43
C SER A 46 7.20 3.39 -24.16
N TYR A 47 7.77 2.54 -25.02
CA TYR A 47 7.67 1.09 -24.87
C TYR A 47 8.30 0.59 -23.57
N SER A 48 9.45 1.15 -23.16
CA SER A 48 10.11 0.79 -21.90
C SER A 48 9.25 1.14 -20.69
N GLN A 49 8.67 2.35 -20.67
CA GLN A 49 7.75 2.78 -19.60
C GLN A 49 6.50 1.93 -19.57
N HIS A 50 5.89 1.66 -20.74
CA HIS A 50 4.72 0.80 -20.86
C HIS A 50 4.97 -0.58 -20.25
N LYS A 51 6.10 -1.21 -20.60
CA LYS A 51 6.45 -2.53 -20.08
C LYS A 51 6.75 -2.51 -18.59
N ALA A 52 7.55 -1.56 -18.12
CA ALA A 52 7.94 -1.45 -16.71
C ALA A 52 6.73 -1.19 -15.79
N THR A 53 5.80 -0.34 -16.24
CA THR A 53 4.58 -0.01 -15.48
C THR A 53 3.57 -1.16 -15.46
N ASP A 54 3.50 -1.96 -16.54
CA ASP A 54 2.67 -3.18 -16.57
C ASP A 54 3.18 -4.24 -15.61
N GLU A 55 4.49 -4.47 -15.61
CA GLU A 55 5.14 -5.42 -14.71
C GLU A 55 4.99 -5.01 -13.24
N LEU A 56 5.18 -3.71 -12.95
CA LEU A 56 4.93 -3.18 -11.61
C LEU A 56 3.47 -3.40 -11.21
N TYR A 57 2.51 -3.05 -12.07
CA TYR A 57 1.09 -3.23 -11.79
C TYR A 57 0.77 -4.70 -11.47
N GLY A 58 1.30 -5.65 -12.24
CA GLY A 58 1.07 -7.07 -12.02
C GLY A 58 1.54 -7.53 -10.63
N ARG A 59 2.79 -7.22 -10.27
CA ARG A 59 3.36 -7.59 -8.96
C ARG A 59 2.63 -6.91 -7.79
N LEU A 60 2.33 -5.62 -7.94
CA LEU A 60 1.59 -4.88 -6.93
C LEU A 60 0.18 -5.42 -6.76
N ASN A 61 -0.53 -5.75 -7.84
CA ASN A 61 -1.90 -6.24 -7.76
C ASN A 61 -1.97 -7.54 -6.95
N GLU A 62 -1.05 -8.48 -7.19
CA GLU A 62 -0.96 -9.74 -6.44
C GLU A 62 -0.58 -9.52 -4.97
N THR A 63 0.46 -8.72 -4.71
CA THR A 63 0.95 -8.50 -3.34
C THR A 63 0.01 -7.67 -2.49
N ILE A 64 -0.66 -6.67 -3.07
CA ILE A 64 -1.70 -5.86 -2.41
C ILE A 64 -2.92 -6.69 -2.07
N ASP A 65 -3.39 -7.53 -2.99
CA ASP A 65 -4.54 -8.41 -2.74
C ASP A 65 -4.26 -9.30 -1.53
N ARG A 66 -3.11 -9.99 -1.55
CA ARG A 66 -2.63 -10.79 -0.41
C ARG A 66 -2.51 -9.97 0.88
N PHE A 67 -2.02 -8.73 0.80
CA PHE A 67 -1.94 -7.86 1.99
C PHE A 67 -3.33 -7.62 2.58
N VAL A 68 -4.30 -7.24 1.75
CA VAL A 68 -5.66 -6.90 2.20
C VAL A 68 -6.37 -8.15 2.74
N GLU A 69 -6.23 -9.29 2.09
CA GLU A 69 -6.80 -10.56 2.57
C GLU A 69 -6.22 -10.97 3.93
N VAL A 70 -4.90 -10.85 4.12
CA VAL A 70 -4.27 -11.10 5.43
C VAL A 70 -4.76 -10.09 6.46
N LEU A 71 -4.83 -8.80 6.11
CA LEU A 71 -5.28 -7.73 7.01
C LEU A 71 -6.70 -8.01 7.53
N LEU A 72 -7.63 -8.35 6.64
CA LEU A 72 -9.01 -8.69 6.98
C LEU A 72 -9.13 -10.06 7.66
N GLY A 73 -8.25 -11.00 7.32
CA GLY A 73 -8.23 -12.35 7.89
C GLY A 73 -7.83 -12.37 9.36
N LYS A 74 -6.94 -11.47 9.79
CA LYS A 74 -6.44 -11.41 11.18
C LYS A 74 -7.53 -11.14 12.22
N ASP A 75 -8.59 -10.43 11.85
CA ASP A 75 -9.71 -10.13 12.73
C ASP A 75 -11.07 -10.58 12.16
N GLN A 76 -11.05 -11.33 11.03
CA GLN A 76 -12.22 -11.75 10.28
C GLN A 76 -13.17 -10.57 9.98
N SER A 77 -12.61 -9.38 9.79
CA SER A 77 -13.40 -8.18 9.55
C SER A 77 -13.84 -8.06 8.09
N ARG A 78 -14.57 -6.97 7.84
CA ARG A 78 -15.01 -6.54 6.53
C ARG A 78 -14.67 -5.06 6.42
N ILE A 79 -14.36 -4.62 5.21
CA ILE A 79 -14.21 -3.19 4.91
C ILE A 79 -15.58 -2.54 5.15
N LYS A 80 -15.61 -1.54 6.02
CA LYS A 80 -16.80 -0.74 6.34
C LYS A 80 -16.43 0.72 6.20
N ASP A 81 -17.41 1.57 5.89
CA ASP A 81 -17.23 3.03 5.86
C ASP A 81 -16.14 3.48 4.87
N MET A 82 -16.10 2.88 3.68
CA MET A 82 -15.23 3.30 2.58
C MET A 82 -15.81 4.53 1.89
N GLU A 83 -14.93 5.41 1.40
CA GLU A 83 -15.35 6.55 0.58
C GLU A 83 -16.10 6.06 -0.66
N HIS A 84 -17.26 6.67 -0.96
CA HIS A 84 -18.11 6.25 -2.08
C HIS A 84 -17.54 6.68 -3.44
N HIS A 85 -16.52 7.51 -3.45
CA HIS A 85 -15.84 7.99 -4.64
C HIS A 85 -14.33 7.91 -4.43
N MET A 86 -13.62 7.54 -5.48
CA MET A 86 -12.17 7.52 -5.50
C MET A 86 -11.72 8.47 -6.59
N LYS A 87 -10.86 9.44 -6.25
CA LYS A 87 -10.27 10.32 -7.24
C LYS A 87 -9.23 9.54 -8.05
N LEU A 88 -9.45 9.41 -9.35
CA LEU A 88 -8.43 8.87 -10.25
C LEU A 88 -7.32 9.92 -10.42
N ILE A 89 -6.10 9.53 -10.07
CA ILE A 89 -4.92 10.36 -10.30
C ILE A 89 -4.50 10.13 -11.76
N ASN A 90 -4.61 11.18 -12.55
CA ASN A 90 -4.28 11.15 -13.97
C ASN A 90 -3.00 11.98 -14.19
N THR A 91 -1.91 11.31 -14.56
CA THR A 91 -0.61 11.94 -14.85
C THR A 91 -0.16 11.57 -16.25
N ASP A 92 0.32 12.57 -17.00
CA ASP A 92 0.76 12.41 -18.39
C ASP A 92 2.29 12.23 -18.52
N ASP A 93 3.04 12.73 -17.54
CA ASP A 93 4.50 12.72 -17.57
C ASP A 93 5.10 11.84 -16.47
N MET A 94 6.33 11.39 -16.75
CA MET A 94 7.09 10.49 -15.90
C MET A 94 7.56 11.15 -14.59
N VAL A 95 7.69 12.48 -14.56
CA VAL A 95 8.12 13.23 -13.36
C VAL A 95 7.04 13.13 -12.29
N ASN A 96 5.80 13.44 -12.65
CA ASN A 96 4.64 13.31 -11.78
C ASN A 96 4.43 11.86 -11.32
N VAL A 97 4.64 10.87 -12.20
CA VAL A 97 4.58 9.45 -11.79
C VAL A 97 5.65 9.13 -10.73
N LYS A 98 6.90 9.57 -10.92
CA LYS A 98 7.98 9.36 -9.94
C LYS A 98 7.62 9.98 -8.58
N GLU A 99 7.12 11.22 -8.56
CA GLU A 99 6.69 11.88 -7.32
C GLU A 99 5.61 11.08 -6.60
N ARG A 100 4.58 10.61 -7.32
CA ARG A 100 3.52 9.76 -6.75
C ARG A 100 4.04 8.43 -6.22
N VAL A 101 5.01 7.82 -6.89
CA VAL A 101 5.66 6.59 -6.41
C VAL A 101 6.46 6.85 -5.13
N PHE A 102 7.11 8.00 -5.01
CA PHE A 102 7.79 8.39 -3.76
C PHE A 102 6.81 8.64 -2.61
N GLU A 103 5.68 9.29 -2.87
CA GLU A 103 4.59 9.45 -1.88
C GLU A 103 4.05 8.09 -1.43
N TYR A 104 3.79 7.18 -2.36
CA TYR A 104 3.33 5.83 -2.06
C TYR A 104 4.35 5.04 -1.23
N ARG A 105 5.64 5.17 -1.54
CA ARG A 105 6.73 4.59 -0.73
C ARG A 105 6.72 5.14 0.69
N ALA A 106 6.56 6.45 0.87
CA ALA A 106 6.49 7.06 2.20
C ALA A 106 5.29 6.53 3.00
N PHE A 107 4.12 6.43 2.37
CA PHE A 107 2.91 5.83 2.95
C PHE A 107 3.15 4.40 3.47
N LEU A 108 3.85 3.55 2.71
CA LEU A 108 4.19 2.19 3.16
C LEU A 108 5.16 2.18 4.36
N ILE A 109 6.10 3.13 4.44
CA ILE A 109 7.04 3.22 5.56
C ILE A 109 6.31 3.59 6.86
N GLU A 110 5.28 4.44 6.77
CA GLU A 110 4.45 4.84 7.92
C GLU A 110 3.71 3.67 8.58
N PHE A 111 3.62 2.51 7.93
CA PHE A 111 3.01 1.30 8.50
C PHE A 111 3.68 0.86 9.82
N ASN A 112 4.96 1.17 10.02
CA ASN A 112 5.65 0.91 11.28
C ASN A 112 5.04 1.68 12.47
N THR A 113 4.26 2.73 12.22
CA THR A 113 3.55 3.50 13.25
C THR A 113 2.18 2.89 13.60
N TYR A 114 1.59 2.13 12.68
CA TYR A 114 0.23 1.59 12.80
C TYR A 114 0.21 0.10 13.19
N PHE A 115 1.21 -0.66 12.74
CA PHE A 115 1.30 -2.11 12.93
C PHE A 115 2.34 -2.48 14.00
N ASP A 116 2.05 -3.51 14.78
CA ASP A 116 2.95 -4.01 15.82
C ASP A 116 3.93 -5.02 15.23
N GLN A 117 5.24 -4.71 15.27
CA GLN A 117 6.31 -5.53 14.71
C GLN A 117 6.24 -7.02 15.10
N LYS A 118 5.71 -7.36 16.28
CA LYS A 118 5.66 -8.75 16.76
C LYS A 118 4.36 -9.47 16.40
N LYS A 119 3.27 -8.73 16.20
CA LYS A 119 1.94 -9.34 15.97
C LYS A 119 1.52 -9.29 14.50
N ASP A 120 2.00 -8.27 13.81
CA ASP A 120 1.65 -7.95 12.43
C ASP A 120 2.89 -8.12 11.54
N SER A 121 3.82 -8.99 11.93
CA SER A 121 5.04 -9.28 11.18
C SER A 121 4.75 -9.83 9.79
N ASP A 122 3.67 -10.61 9.64
CA ASP A 122 3.16 -11.09 8.36
C ASP A 122 2.79 -9.94 7.42
N LEU A 123 2.00 -8.98 7.90
CA LEU A 123 1.64 -7.77 7.15
C LEU A 123 2.85 -6.91 6.82
N LEU A 124 3.76 -6.75 7.78
CA LEU A 124 4.97 -5.97 7.58
C LEU A 124 5.91 -6.63 6.55
N SER A 125 6.00 -7.96 6.53
CA SER A 125 6.73 -8.69 5.49
C SER A 125 6.13 -8.49 4.10
N ILE A 126 4.80 -8.58 3.96
CA ILE A 126 4.13 -8.31 2.68
C ILE A 126 4.35 -6.85 2.25
N ARG A 127 4.26 -5.91 3.20
CA ARG A 127 4.58 -4.49 2.98
C ARG A 127 6.02 -4.32 2.48
N ASP A 128 6.97 -5.04 3.06
CA ASP A 128 8.38 -4.98 2.65
C ASP A 128 8.59 -5.52 1.22
N GLU A 129 7.84 -6.54 0.82
CA GLU A 129 7.82 -7.02 -0.58
C GLU A 129 7.29 -5.92 -1.54
N ILE A 130 6.17 -5.27 -1.19
CA ILE A 130 5.63 -4.13 -1.96
C ILE A 130 6.67 -3.00 -2.05
N LEU A 131 7.35 -2.68 -0.94
CA LEU A 131 8.43 -1.68 -0.92
C LEU A 131 9.60 -2.08 -1.82
N ALA A 132 9.96 -3.37 -1.86
CA ALA A 132 11.03 -3.87 -2.72
C ALA A 132 10.67 -3.65 -4.20
N ASP A 133 9.44 -3.98 -4.60
CA ASP A 133 8.93 -3.74 -5.96
C ASP A 133 8.94 -2.26 -6.35
N VAL A 134 8.48 -1.40 -5.44
CA VAL A 134 8.47 0.06 -5.62
C VAL A 134 9.89 0.60 -5.77
N ASN A 135 10.83 0.17 -4.92
CA ASN A 135 12.21 0.62 -4.98
C ASN A 135 12.94 0.10 -6.23
N GLN A 136 12.69 -1.15 -6.63
CA GLN A 136 13.22 -1.71 -7.87
C GLN A 136 12.70 -0.92 -9.07
N PHE A 137 11.41 -0.61 -9.12
CA PHE A 137 10.83 0.21 -10.17
C PHE A 137 11.45 1.60 -10.23
N LEU A 138 11.58 2.29 -9.09
CA LEU A 138 12.26 3.59 -9.02
C LEU A 138 13.70 3.54 -9.55
N TYR A 139 14.44 2.47 -9.24
CA TYR A 139 15.77 2.26 -9.79
C TYR A 139 15.75 2.06 -11.31
N LEU A 140 14.87 1.21 -11.85
CA LEU A 140 14.76 0.99 -13.29
C LEU A 140 14.36 2.26 -14.04
N LEU A 141 13.50 3.09 -13.45
CA LEU A 141 13.11 4.39 -13.99
C LEU A 141 14.25 5.42 -14.00
N SER A 142 15.37 5.18 -13.29
CA SER A 142 16.55 6.04 -13.37
C SER A 142 17.31 5.89 -14.69
N PHE A 143 17.07 4.81 -15.43
CA PHE A 143 17.69 4.55 -16.73
C PHE A 143 17.02 5.31 -17.87
N ASP A 144 15.78 5.75 -17.65
CA ASP A 144 15.06 6.58 -18.60
C ASP A 144 15.59 8.01 -18.50
N LYS A 145 16.19 8.50 -19.58
CA LYS A 145 16.63 9.89 -19.68
C LYS A 145 15.37 10.75 -19.78
N VAL A 146 14.94 11.30 -18.64
CA VAL A 146 13.90 12.33 -18.58
C VAL A 146 14.39 13.57 -19.33
#